data_AF-A0A9E5AKB9-F1
#
_entry.id   AF-A0A9E5AKB9-F1
#
_cell.length_a   1.000
_cell.length_b   1.000
_cell.length_c   1.000
_cell.angle_alpha   90.00
_cell.angle_beta   90.00
_cell.angle_gamma   90.00
#
_symmetry.space_group_name_H-M   'P 1'
#
loop_
_entity.id
_entity.type
_entity.pdbx_description
1 polymer ?
#
loop_
_entity_poly.entity_id
_entity_poly.type
_entity_poly.pdbx_seq_one_letter_code
_entity_poly.pdbx_strand_id
1 'polypeptide(L)'
;MKIKTVIAHGLALTASLVVLAACGGTGAGYVVDNPKPPPPKVEPEVATNPDAFRDHRGERVKIGGKFRLSAKPIAVEGAEFVIALLKVDWSTMTAPSGKEIKEGTAQLTITKGEESVSALVAQGDFKRAFGYRVGAVAAGEQYNKQRMTYDPWVELIVTAEE
;
A
#
# COMPACT_ATOMS: atom_id res chain seq x y z
N MET A 1 -43.09 -3.72 -13.34
CA MET A 1 -43.09 -2.27 -13.68
C MET A 1 -41.72 -1.89 -14.19
N LYS A 2 -41.65 -1.42 -15.45
CA LYS A 2 -40.47 -0.83 -16.08
C LYS A 2 -40.49 0.67 -15.81
N ILE A 3 -39.36 1.29 -15.45
CA ILE A 3 -39.10 2.69 -15.81
C ILE A 3 -37.61 2.81 -16.19
N LYS A 4 -37.37 2.95 -17.49
CA LYS A 4 -36.14 3.50 -18.08
C LYS A 4 -36.29 5.02 -18.06
N THR A 5 -35.25 5.75 -17.65
CA THR A 5 -35.13 7.17 -18.02
C THR A 5 -33.70 7.43 -18.48
N VAL A 6 -33.58 7.66 -19.78
CA VAL A 6 -32.43 8.20 -20.49
C VAL A 6 -32.57 9.72 -20.47
N ILE A 7 -31.50 10.44 -20.16
CA ILE A 7 -31.42 11.88 -20.48
C ILE A 7 -30.14 12.07 -21.30
N ALA A 8 -30.36 12.23 -22.60
CA ALA A 8 -29.45 12.88 -23.52
C ALA A 8 -29.71 14.38 -23.49
N HIS A 9 -28.66 15.19 -23.42
CA HIS A 9 -28.65 16.57 -23.92
C HIS A 9 -27.26 16.84 -24.47
N GLY A 10 -27.16 16.85 -25.79
CA GLY A 10 -26.03 17.49 -26.45
C GLY A 10 -26.16 19.01 -26.37
N LEU A 11 -25.08 19.72 -26.69
CA LEU A 11 -25.17 20.88 -27.58
C LEU A 11 -23.79 21.15 -28.18
N ALA A 12 -23.83 21.52 -29.46
CA ALA A 12 -22.73 21.81 -30.35
C ALA A 12 -22.29 23.30 -30.28
N LEU A 13 -21.46 23.70 -31.26
CA LEU A 13 -21.01 25.05 -31.62
C LEU A 13 -19.77 25.54 -30.82
N THR A 14 -18.76 26.20 -31.40
CA THR A 14 -18.70 26.98 -32.66
C THR A 14 -17.23 27.23 -33.05
N ALA A 15 -16.96 27.22 -34.35
CA ALA A 15 -15.76 27.77 -34.97
C ALA A 15 -15.79 29.32 -35.00
N SER A 16 -14.61 29.96 -35.07
CA SER A 16 -14.28 31.30 -35.61
C SER A 16 -13.09 31.87 -34.81
N LEU A 17 -12.12 32.64 -35.33
CA LEU A 17 -11.99 33.35 -36.58
C LEU A 17 -10.48 33.61 -36.83
N VAL A 18 -10.10 33.64 -38.10
CA VAL A 18 -8.81 34.09 -38.64
C VAL A 18 -8.59 35.58 -38.31
N VAL A 19 -7.38 35.94 -37.86
CA VAL A 19 -6.85 37.30 -38.07
C VAL A 19 -5.55 37.20 -38.84
N LEU A 20 -5.68 37.46 -40.14
CA LEU A 20 -4.61 37.75 -41.09
C LEU A 20 -4.04 39.13 -40.72
N ALA A 21 -2.78 39.20 -40.32
CA ALA A 21 -2.01 40.44 -40.36
C ALA A 21 -0.98 40.31 -41.48
N ALA A 22 -1.35 40.83 -42.65
CA ALA A 22 -0.45 41.07 -43.75
C ALA A 22 0.30 42.38 -43.48
N CYS A 23 1.60 42.28 -43.20
CA CYS A 23 2.55 43.38 -43.39
C CYS A 23 3.54 42.96 -44.47
N GLY A 24 3.57 43.73 -45.55
CA GLY A 24 4.33 43.45 -46.76
C GLY A 24 5.85 43.54 -46.59
N GLY A 25 6.55 43.01 -47.59
CA GLY A 25 8.00 43.12 -47.71
C GLY A 25 8.55 42.12 -48.72
N THR A 26 8.82 42.61 -49.92
CA THR A 26 9.50 41.97 -51.05
C THR A 26 10.83 41.31 -50.65
N GLY A 27 11.09 40.09 -51.11
CA GLY A 27 12.42 39.46 -51.00
C GLY A 27 12.46 38.07 -51.60
N ALA A 28 13.27 37.89 -52.65
CA ALA A 28 13.49 36.66 -53.37
C ALA A 28 14.10 35.55 -52.49
N GLY A 29 13.73 34.30 -52.74
CA GLY A 29 14.40 33.12 -52.19
C GLY A 29 13.46 31.94 -52.05
N TYR A 30 13.55 30.98 -52.98
CA TYR A 30 13.00 29.65 -52.77
C TYR A 30 13.84 28.96 -51.69
N VAL A 31 13.36 28.98 -50.44
CA VAL A 31 13.83 28.07 -49.41
C VAL A 31 12.63 27.19 -49.09
N VAL A 32 12.70 25.94 -49.55
CA VAL A 32 11.79 24.89 -49.11
C VAL A 32 12.16 24.63 -47.66
N ASP A 33 11.52 25.37 -46.75
CA ASP A 33 11.61 25.15 -45.31
C ASP A 33 10.96 23.79 -45.02
N ASN A 34 11.77 22.74 -45.01
CA ASN A 34 11.34 21.43 -44.58
C ASN A 34 11.00 21.56 -43.10
N PRO A 35 9.74 21.44 -42.66
CA PRO A 35 9.40 21.64 -41.26
C PRO A 35 10.19 20.64 -40.43
N LYS A 36 11.06 21.16 -39.56
CA LYS A 36 11.82 20.38 -38.58
C LYS A 36 10.83 19.44 -37.89
N PRO A 37 11.08 18.11 -37.87
CA PRO A 37 10.18 17.19 -37.20
C PRO A 37 9.97 17.67 -35.76
N PRO A 38 8.71 17.66 -35.27
CA PRO A 38 8.42 18.12 -33.92
C PRO A 38 9.32 17.35 -32.94
N PRO A 39 9.85 18.00 -31.90
CA PRO A 39 10.65 17.32 -30.90
C PRO A 39 9.85 16.11 -30.38
N PRO A 40 10.51 14.95 -30.18
CA PRO A 40 9.83 13.78 -29.67
C PRO A 40 9.09 14.17 -28.41
N LYS A 41 7.79 13.88 -28.40
CA LYS A 41 6.92 14.11 -27.25
C LYS A 41 7.52 13.27 -26.12
N VAL A 42 8.22 13.92 -25.20
CA VAL A 42 8.68 13.28 -23.96
C VAL A 42 7.39 12.88 -23.25
N GLU A 43 7.06 11.60 -23.30
CA GLU A 43 6.01 11.05 -22.47
C GLU A 43 6.37 11.40 -21.03
N PRO A 44 5.46 12.02 -20.25
CA PRO A 44 5.74 12.27 -18.85
C PRO A 44 6.09 10.93 -18.22
N GLU A 45 7.26 10.86 -17.57
CA GLU A 45 7.64 9.70 -16.77
C GLU A 45 6.45 9.37 -15.89
N VAL A 46 5.87 8.18 -16.12
CA VAL A 46 4.80 7.66 -15.28
C VAL A 46 5.38 7.66 -13.87
N ALA A 47 4.88 8.56 -13.02
CA ALA A 47 5.25 8.62 -11.62
C ALA A 47 5.09 7.20 -11.09
N THR A 48 6.22 6.55 -10.81
CA THR A 48 6.21 5.16 -10.37
C THR A 48 5.61 5.21 -8.97
N ASN A 49 4.37 4.75 -8.83
CA ASN A 49 3.68 4.79 -7.55
C ASN A 49 4.49 4.02 -6.50
N PRO A 50 4.53 4.51 -5.25
CA PRO A 50 5.35 3.93 -4.19
C PRO A 50 4.86 2.52 -3.87
N ASP A 51 5.75 1.55 -3.99
CA ASP A 51 5.50 0.16 -3.64
C ASP A 51 6.04 -0.06 -2.22
N ALA A 52 5.13 -0.20 -1.26
CA ALA A 52 5.49 -0.33 0.16
C ALA A 52 6.54 -1.42 0.44
N PHE A 53 6.54 -2.52 -0.33
CA PHE A 53 7.52 -3.59 -0.18
C PHE A 53 8.87 -3.21 -0.79
N ARG A 54 8.88 -2.67 -2.01
CA ARG A 54 10.13 -2.25 -2.68
C ARG A 54 10.82 -1.11 -1.96
N ASP A 55 10.03 -0.17 -1.44
CA ASP A 55 10.51 1.02 -0.73
C ASP A 55 10.93 0.74 0.72
N HIS A 56 10.58 -0.45 1.25
CA HIS A 56 10.94 -0.83 2.61
C HIS A 56 12.45 -1.02 2.79
N ARG A 57 13.05 -0.22 3.68
CA ARG A 57 14.49 -0.26 4.02
C ARG A 57 14.82 -0.97 5.34
N GLY A 58 13.82 -1.50 6.03
CA GLY A 58 13.97 -2.20 7.29
C GLY A 58 14.25 -3.69 7.11
N GLU A 59 13.90 -4.45 8.14
CA GLU A 59 14.10 -5.90 8.21
C GLU A 59 13.22 -6.63 7.17
N ARG A 60 13.78 -7.69 6.60
CA ARG A 60 13.10 -8.56 5.63
C ARG A 60 13.20 -10.00 6.07
N VAL A 61 12.09 -10.73 5.98
CA VAL A 61 11.98 -12.13 6.42
C VAL A 61 11.32 -12.97 5.33
N LYS A 62 11.67 -14.25 5.22
CA LYS A 62 11.03 -15.17 4.27
C LYS A 62 9.75 -15.77 4.84
N ILE A 63 8.80 -16.10 3.97
CA ILE A 63 7.66 -16.95 4.35
C ILE A 63 8.12 -18.30 4.95
N GLY A 64 7.29 -18.88 5.81
CA GLY A 64 7.52 -20.14 6.52
C GLY A 64 8.32 -20.00 7.81
N GLY A 65 9.07 -18.91 7.98
CA GLY A 65 9.81 -18.61 9.20
C GLY A 65 8.94 -17.90 10.26
N LYS A 66 9.25 -18.15 11.53
CA LYS A 66 8.75 -17.33 12.63
C LYS A 66 9.61 -16.09 12.78
N PHE A 67 8.99 -14.95 13.05
CA PHE A 67 9.70 -13.69 13.29
C PHE A 67 8.96 -12.82 14.30
N ARG A 68 9.71 -11.99 15.03
CA ARG A 68 9.14 -11.09 16.04
C ARG A 68 8.88 -9.72 15.44
N LEU A 69 7.62 -9.30 15.45
CA LEU A 69 7.19 -7.97 15.07
C LEU A 69 6.95 -7.11 16.32
N SER A 70 7.47 -5.88 16.30
CA SER A 70 7.30 -4.90 17.38
C SER A 70 7.03 -3.52 16.77
N ALA A 71 7.67 -2.45 17.24
CA ALA A 71 7.42 -1.10 16.76
C ALA A 71 7.81 -0.86 15.29
N LYS A 72 8.76 -1.63 14.75
CA LYS A 72 9.22 -1.45 13.36
C LYS A 72 8.49 -2.42 12.43
N PRO A 73 7.99 -1.95 11.28
CA PRO A 73 7.42 -2.82 10.27
C PRO A 73 8.49 -3.75 9.67
N ILE A 74 8.07 -4.91 9.17
CA ILE A 74 8.92 -5.94 8.57
C ILE A 74 8.37 -6.31 7.20
N ALA A 75 9.23 -6.40 6.19
CA ALA A 75 8.85 -6.89 4.86
C ALA A 75 8.91 -8.42 4.80
N VAL A 76 7.94 -9.06 4.14
CA VAL A 76 7.89 -10.51 3.99
C VAL A 76 8.20 -10.91 2.54
N GLU A 77 9.40 -11.44 2.32
CA GLU A 77 9.89 -11.96 1.06
C GLU A 77 9.12 -13.21 0.63
N GLY A 78 8.78 -13.27 -0.66
CA GLY A 78 7.91 -14.29 -1.24
C GLY A 78 6.44 -13.88 -1.25
N ALA A 79 5.97 -13.16 -0.22
CA ALA A 79 4.62 -12.62 -0.19
C ALA A 79 4.50 -11.18 -0.75
N GLU A 80 5.62 -10.45 -0.75
CA GLU A 80 5.77 -9.09 -1.28
C GLU A 80 4.83 -8.08 -0.59
N PHE A 81 4.73 -8.18 0.74
CA PHE A 81 4.03 -7.20 1.56
C PHE A 81 4.85 -6.78 2.78
N VAL A 82 4.43 -5.69 3.42
CA VAL A 82 4.97 -5.22 4.70
C VAL A 82 3.92 -5.42 5.79
N ILE A 83 4.34 -5.95 6.94
CA ILE A 83 3.49 -6.03 8.14
C ILE A 83 3.96 -5.01 9.17
N ALA A 84 3.02 -4.24 9.72
CA ALA A 84 3.22 -3.38 10.87
C ALA A 84 2.34 -3.82 12.05
N LEU A 85 2.88 -3.77 13.27
CA LEU A 85 2.11 -3.95 14.50
C LEU A 85 1.59 -2.59 14.95
N LEU A 86 0.27 -2.45 15.05
CA LEU A 86 -0.36 -1.23 15.57
C LEU A 86 -0.44 -1.27 17.09
N LYS A 87 -0.95 -2.37 17.65
CA LYS A 87 -1.07 -2.60 19.09
C LYS A 87 -1.31 -4.07 19.40
N VAL A 88 -1.21 -4.44 20.67
CA VAL A 88 -1.66 -5.72 21.21
C VAL A 88 -2.69 -5.44 22.30
N ASP A 89 -3.90 -5.96 22.12
CA ASP A 89 -4.94 -5.90 23.14
C ASP A 89 -4.84 -7.14 24.05
N TRP A 90 -4.86 -6.93 25.36
CA TRP A 90 -4.69 -7.97 26.36
C TRP A 90 -6.02 -8.34 27.01
N SER A 91 -6.33 -9.63 27.03
CA SER A 91 -7.41 -10.20 27.84
C SER A 91 -6.80 -10.98 28.99
N THR A 92 -7.28 -10.76 30.21
CA THR A 92 -6.87 -11.53 31.39
C THR A 92 -8.09 -12.26 31.94
N MET A 93 -7.96 -13.56 32.15
CA MET A 93 -9.00 -14.41 32.71
C MET A 93 -8.43 -15.26 33.85
N THR A 94 -9.18 -15.39 34.94
CA THR A 94 -8.81 -16.26 36.06
C THR A 94 -9.47 -17.62 35.87
N ALA A 95 -8.67 -18.66 35.70
CA ALA A 95 -9.16 -20.03 35.62
C ALA A 95 -9.78 -20.48 36.97
N PRO A 96 -10.62 -21.52 36.99
CA PRO A 96 -11.14 -22.10 38.25
C PRO A 96 -10.04 -22.56 39.23
N SER A 97 -8.83 -22.81 38.73
CA SER A 97 -7.65 -23.12 39.55
C SER A 97 -7.03 -21.89 40.27
N GLY A 98 -7.57 -20.69 40.04
CA GLY A 98 -6.99 -19.42 40.51
C GLY A 98 -5.82 -18.90 39.67
N LYS A 99 -5.43 -19.64 38.61
CA LYS A 99 -4.35 -19.22 37.70
C LYS A 99 -4.85 -18.12 36.75
N GLU A 100 -4.12 -17.02 36.66
CA GLU A 100 -4.33 -16.01 35.63
C GLU A 100 -3.81 -16.49 34.28
N ILE A 101 -4.65 -16.35 33.26
CA ILE A 101 -4.33 -16.59 31.85
C ILE A 101 -4.41 -15.24 31.16
N LYS A 102 -3.29 -14.78 30.60
CA LYS A 102 -3.19 -13.56 29.81
C LYS A 102 -3.07 -13.94 28.33
N GLU A 103 -4.01 -13.48 27.52
CA GLU A 103 -4.05 -13.73 26.08
C GLU A 103 -3.92 -12.41 25.31
N GLY A 104 -3.05 -12.38 24.30
CA GLY A 104 -2.82 -11.22 23.46
C GLY A 104 -3.52 -11.35 22.10
N THR A 105 -4.14 -10.27 21.65
CA THR A 105 -4.65 -10.11 20.28
C THR A 105 -3.90 -8.99 19.58
N ALA A 106 -3.14 -9.32 18.54
CA ALA A 106 -2.36 -8.35 17.78
C ALA A 106 -3.23 -7.67 16.72
N GLN A 107 -3.18 -6.35 16.67
CA GLN A 107 -3.73 -5.56 15.57
C GLN A 107 -2.61 -5.24 14.58
N LEU A 108 -2.75 -5.77 13.36
CA LEU A 108 -1.77 -5.67 12.29
C LEU A 108 -2.31 -4.83 11.13
N THR A 109 -1.41 -4.11 10.46
CA THR A 109 -1.63 -3.59 9.11
C THR A 109 -0.70 -4.33 8.16
N ILE A 110 -1.26 -4.89 7.09
CA ILE A 110 -0.53 -5.63 6.07
C ILE A 110 -0.71 -4.86 4.77
N THR A 111 0.39 -4.40 4.17
CA THR A 111 0.38 -3.52 2.99
C THR A 111 1.10 -4.17 1.82
N LYS A 112 0.43 -4.27 0.67
CA LYS A 112 0.98 -4.81 -0.58
C LYS A 112 0.75 -3.80 -1.71
N GLY A 113 1.83 -3.23 -2.25
CA GLY A 113 1.71 -2.09 -3.17
C GLY A 113 0.96 -0.93 -2.51
N GLU A 114 -0.19 -0.56 -3.09
CA GLU A 114 -1.08 0.50 -2.57
C GLU A 114 -2.20 -0.03 -1.66
N GLU A 115 -2.40 -1.36 -1.63
CA GLU A 115 -3.50 -1.97 -0.87
C GLU A 115 -3.07 -2.24 0.58
N SER A 116 -4.00 -2.05 1.52
CA SER A 116 -3.76 -2.35 2.94
C SER A 116 -4.93 -3.10 3.56
N VAL A 117 -4.62 -4.13 4.35
CA VAL A 117 -5.57 -4.93 5.12
C VAL A 117 -5.25 -4.79 6.60
N SER A 118 -6.28 -4.49 7.39
CA SER A 118 -6.20 -4.53 8.85
C SER A 118 -6.63 -5.91 9.35
N ALA A 119 -5.84 -6.52 10.23
CA ALA A 119 -6.14 -7.84 10.79
C ALA A 119 -6.02 -7.83 12.32
N LEU A 120 -6.97 -8.47 12.99
CA LEU A 120 -6.89 -8.80 14.42
C LEU A 120 -6.55 -10.27 14.55
N VAL A 121 -5.36 -10.60 15.07
CA VAL A 121 -4.85 -11.97 15.15
C VAL A 121 -4.64 -12.33 16.62
N ALA A 122 -5.50 -13.18 17.15
CA ALA A 122 -5.34 -13.71 18.50
C ALA A 122 -4.16 -14.68 18.56
N GLN A 123 -3.50 -14.77 19.71
CA GLN A 123 -2.46 -15.77 19.94
C GLN A 123 -3.01 -17.19 19.70
N GLY A 124 -2.31 -17.96 18.86
CA GLY A 124 -2.73 -19.29 18.40
C GLY A 124 -3.69 -19.30 17.21
N ASP A 125 -4.13 -18.13 16.72
CA ASP A 125 -5.02 -17.99 15.57
C ASP A 125 -4.26 -17.46 14.32
N PHE A 126 -4.94 -17.46 13.18
CA PHE A 126 -4.46 -16.91 11.92
C PHE A 126 -5.52 -16.08 11.21
N LYS A 127 -5.06 -15.14 10.38
CA LYS A 127 -5.91 -14.37 9.44
C LYS A 127 -5.36 -14.46 8.02
N ARG A 128 -6.26 -14.31 7.05
CA ARG A 128 -5.89 -14.31 5.63
C ARG A 128 -5.63 -12.88 5.15
N ALA A 129 -4.57 -12.69 4.39
CA ALA A 129 -4.26 -11.44 3.72
C ALA A 129 -3.50 -11.73 2.42
N PHE A 130 -3.98 -11.18 1.29
CA PHE A 130 -3.33 -11.28 -0.02
C PHE A 130 -2.95 -12.71 -0.46
N GLY A 131 -3.77 -13.73 -0.12
CA GLY A 131 -3.49 -15.13 -0.44
C GLY A 131 -2.50 -15.84 0.50
N TYR A 132 -2.21 -15.24 1.66
CA TYR A 132 -1.33 -15.80 2.69
C TYR A 132 -2.06 -15.89 4.04
N ARG A 133 -1.63 -16.84 4.87
CA ARG A 133 -2.02 -16.95 6.28
C ARG A 133 -0.99 -16.24 7.13
N VAL A 134 -1.44 -15.30 7.97
CA VAL A 134 -0.64 -14.62 8.98
C VAL A 134 -1.11 -15.09 10.35
N GLY A 135 -0.29 -15.88 11.02
CA GLY A 135 -0.58 -16.48 12.33
C GLY A 135 0.20 -15.82 13.46
N ALA A 136 -0.45 -15.59 14.60
CA ALA A 136 0.22 -15.13 15.81
C ALA A 136 0.58 -16.35 16.68
N VAL A 137 1.87 -16.61 16.84
CA VAL A 137 2.37 -17.75 17.62
C VAL A 137 2.41 -17.41 19.11
N ALA A 138 2.88 -16.21 19.43
CA ALA A 138 2.99 -15.71 20.79
C ALA A 138 2.87 -14.19 20.79
N ALA A 139 2.42 -13.61 21.90
CA ALA A 139 2.48 -12.17 22.11
C ALA A 139 3.10 -11.89 23.48
N GLY A 140 3.73 -10.73 23.63
CA GLY A 140 4.20 -10.27 24.92
C GLY A 140 4.54 -8.80 24.95
N GLU A 141 5.14 -8.41 26.06
CA GLU A 141 5.66 -7.06 26.29
C GLU A 141 7.14 -7.18 26.60
N GLN A 142 7.94 -6.22 26.14
CA GLN A 142 9.35 -6.13 26.46
C GLN A 142 9.64 -4.76 27.07
N TYR A 143 10.33 -4.76 28.21
CA TYR A 143 10.72 -3.51 28.84
C TYR A 143 11.83 -2.82 28.03
N ASN A 144 11.54 -1.61 27.57
CA ASN A 144 12.48 -0.74 26.88
C ASN A 144 13.09 0.24 27.89
N LYS A 145 14.33 -0.02 28.30
CA LYS A 145 15.06 0.82 29.29
C LYS A 145 15.29 2.26 28.81
N GLN A 146 15.39 2.49 27.50
CA GLN A 146 15.64 3.84 26.96
C GLN A 146 14.39 4.70 27.07
N ARG A 147 13.22 4.10 26.85
CA ARG A 147 11.92 4.79 26.90
C ARG A 147 11.22 4.67 28.25
N MET A 148 11.72 3.80 29.13
CA MET A 148 11.08 3.44 30.40
C MET A 148 9.64 2.91 30.21
N THR A 149 9.36 2.27 29.07
CA THR A 149 8.03 1.76 28.69
C THR A 149 8.09 0.26 28.40
N TYR A 150 6.93 -0.40 28.47
CA TYR A 150 6.75 -1.74 27.94
C TYR A 150 6.30 -1.62 26.48
N ASP A 151 7.13 -2.09 25.55
CA ASP A 151 6.79 -2.12 24.13
C ASP A 151 6.16 -3.48 23.80
N PRO A 152 4.98 -3.51 23.15
CA PRO A 152 4.35 -4.75 22.76
C PRO A 152 5.11 -5.41 21.62
N TRP A 153 5.09 -6.74 21.59
CA TRP A 153 5.60 -7.53 20.48
C TRP A 153 4.67 -8.72 20.22
N VAL A 154 4.70 -9.20 18.98
CA VAL A 154 4.03 -10.42 18.55
C VAL A 154 5.00 -11.26 17.72
N GLU A 155 5.08 -12.55 18.01
CA GLU A 155 5.75 -13.52 17.14
C GLU A 155 4.77 -14.01 16.09
N LEU A 156 5.09 -13.78 14.82
CA LEU A 156 4.27 -14.13 13.68
C LEU A 156 4.90 -15.24 12.87
N ILE A 157 4.05 -15.97 12.14
CA ILE A 157 4.43 -16.83 11.03
C ILE A 157 3.56 -16.49 9.82
N VAL A 158 4.17 -16.42 8.65
CA VAL A 158 3.45 -16.23 7.39
C VAL A 158 3.62 -17.47 6.53
N THR A 159 2.53 -18.05 6.04
CA THR A 159 2.55 -19.21 5.15
C THR A 159 1.68 -18.97 3.93
N ALA A 160 1.98 -19.65 2.82
CA ALA A 160 1.07 -19.71 1.67
C ALA A 160 -0.26 -20.36 2.06
N GLU A 161 -1.34 -20.00 1.36
CA GLU A 161 -2.60 -20.73 1.40
C GLU A 161 -2.48 -21.98 0.51
N GLU A 162 -2.83 -23.15 1.05
CA GLU A 162 -2.92 -24.41 0.29
C GLU A 162 -4.25 -24.51 -0.47
#